data_AF-A0A5E4HPP5-F1
#
_entry.id   AF-A0A5E4HPP5-F1
#
_cell.length_a   1.000
_cell.length_b   1.000
_cell.length_c   1.000
_cell.angle_alpha   90.00
_cell.angle_beta   90.00
_cell.angle_gamma   90.00
#
_symmetry.space_group_name_H-M   'P 1'
#
loop_
_entity.id
_entity.type
_entity.pdbx_description
1 polymer ?
#
loop_
_entity_poly.entity_id
_entity_poly.type
_entity_poly.pdbx_seq_one_letter_code
_entity_poly.pdbx_strand_id
1 'polypeptide(L)'
;MNKKRINKIILLIALVLLLFVPSFTSARPEYAVKESRNCPYCHARDGPPQLNDAGVYYATNNHSLQGYVPTPIATPTPQPQKEIEIGVHMTTWDVGLRVLAILLLMLAIVYVIRL
;
A
#
# COMPACT_ATOMS: atom_id res chain seq x y z
N MET A 1 -34.10 -17.45 -15.36
CA MET A 1 -32.72 -17.08 -15.77
C MET A 1 -31.98 -18.34 -16.18
N ASN A 2 -31.48 -18.45 -17.42
CA ASN A 2 -30.88 -19.70 -17.92
C ASN A 2 -29.66 -20.10 -17.09
N LYS A 3 -29.54 -21.39 -16.74
CA LYS A 3 -28.42 -21.94 -15.92
C LYS A 3 -27.05 -21.55 -16.50
N LYS A 4 -26.94 -21.50 -17.84
CA LYS A 4 -25.74 -21.03 -18.55
C LYS A 4 -25.42 -19.54 -18.30
N ARG A 5 -26.43 -18.68 -18.13
CA ARG A 5 -26.23 -17.25 -17.82
C ARG A 5 -25.81 -17.04 -16.36
N ILE A 6 -26.35 -17.84 -15.44
CA ILE A 6 -25.97 -17.81 -14.02
C ILE A 6 -24.48 -18.16 -13.86
N ASN A 7 -24.01 -19.23 -14.53
CA ASN A 7 -22.60 -19.62 -14.47
C ASN A 7 -21.66 -18.54 -15.02
N LYS A 8 -22.06 -17.87 -16.11
CA LYS A 8 -21.29 -16.74 -16.67
C LYS A 8 -21.19 -15.57 -15.69
N ILE A 9 -22.28 -15.24 -14.99
CA ILE A 9 -22.30 -14.14 -14.00
C ILE A 9 -21.41 -14.49 -12.80
N ILE A 10 -21.48 -15.72 -12.29
CA ILE A 10 -20.62 -16.18 -11.18
C ILE A 10 -19.14 -16.10 -11.55
N LEU A 11 -18.77 -16.51 -12.77
CA LEU A 11 -17.39 -16.43 -13.25
C LEU A 11 -16.91 -14.98 -13.34
N LEU A 12 -17.77 -14.05 -13.76
CA LEU A 12 -17.46 -12.64 -13.87
C LEU A 12 -17.24 -12.00 -12.48
N ILE A 13 -18.10 -12.33 -11.52
CA ILE A 13 -17.96 -11.87 -10.12
C ILE A 13 -16.67 -12.41 -9.49
N ALA A 14 -16.36 -13.70 -9.70
CA ALA A 14 -15.12 -14.31 -9.22
C ALA A 14 -13.87 -13.63 -9.80
N LEU A 15 -13.89 -13.28 -11.09
CA LEU A 15 -12.79 -12.57 -11.75
C LEU A 15 -12.59 -11.16 -11.17
N VAL A 16 -13.68 -10.43 -10.92
CA VAL A 16 -13.61 -9.09 -10.31
C VAL A 16 -13.06 -9.16 -8.89
N LEU A 17 -13.50 -10.13 -8.08
CA LEU A 17 -12.97 -10.35 -6.74
C LEU A 17 -11.47 -10.66 -6.77
N LEU A 18 -11.02 -11.54 -7.68
CA LEU A 18 -9.60 -11.88 -7.82
C LEU A 18 -8.72 -10.66 -8.14
N LEU A 19 -9.23 -9.73 -8.96
CA LEU A 19 -8.48 -8.54 -9.38
C LEU A 19 -8.40 -7.44 -8.30
N PHE A 20 -9.37 -7.37 -7.38
CA PHE A 20 -9.46 -6.28 -6.41
C PHE A 20 -8.93 -6.62 -5.00
N VAL A 21 -8.87 -7.90 -4.62
CA VAL A 21 -8.35 -8.34 -3.31
C VAL A 21 -6.87 -8.00 -3.02
N PRO A 22 -5.91 -7.94 -3.96
CA PRO A 22 -4.52 -7.66 -3.62
C PRO A 22 -4.26 -6.21 -3.13
N SER A 23 -5.26 -5.32 -3.13
CA SER A 23 -5.13 -3.94 -2.65
C SER A 23 -5.06 -3.81 -1.11
N PHE A 24 -5.25 -4.89 -0.35
CA PHE A 24 -5.14 -4.91 1.12
C PHE A 24 -3.70 -5.16 1.62
N THR A 25 -2.69 -4.54 1.01
CA THR A 25 -1.29 -4.74 1.40
C THR A 25 -0.89 -3.80 2.53
N SER A 26 -0.72 -4.36 3.73
CA SER A 26 -0.02 -3.75 4.85
C SER A 26 1.47 -3.55 4.51
N ALA A 27 2.02 -2.36 4.81
CA ALA A 27 3.41 -2.02 4.53
C ALA A 27 4.36 -3.03 5.21
N ARG A 28 5.00 -3.90 4.41
CA ARG A 28 5.91 -4.92 4.92
C ARG A 28 7.35 -4.40 5.04
N PRO A 29 8.10 -4.80 6.09
CA PRO A 29 9.49 -4.40 6.28
C PRO A 29 10.41 -4.82 5.12
N GLU A 30 10.02 -5.86 4.38
CA GLU A 30 10.68 -6.36 3.17
C GLU A 30 10.84 -5.27 2.08
N TYR A 31 9.93 -4.27 2.01
CA TYR A 31 10.02 -3.18 1.04
C TYR A 31 11.04 -2.11 1.45
N ALA A 32 11.25 -1.89 2.75
CA ALA A 32 12.27 -0.95 3.24
C ALA A 32 13.69 -1.43 2.90
N VAL A 33 13.91 -2.75 2.88
CA VAL A 33 15.20 -3.35 2.48
C VAL A 33 15.51 -3.11 1.00
N LYS A 34 14.51 -3.19 0.11
CA LYS A 34 14.68 -3.01 -1.34
C LYS A 34 14.98 -1.57 -1.74
N GLU A 35 14.40 -0.62 -1.04
CA GLU A 35 14.57 0.80 -1.30
C GLU A 35 15.89 1.32 -0.69
N SER A 36 16.58 0.53 0.14
CA SER A 36 17.83 0.89 0.83
C SER A 36 17.75 2.21 1.61
N ARG A 37 16.52 2.64 1.95
CA ARG A 37 16.26 3.86 2.70
C ARG A 37 16.22 3.55 4.18
N ASN A 38 17.04 4.27 4.92
CA ASN A 38 16.98 4.32 6.37
C ASN A 38 15.59 4.77 6.82
N CYS A 39 14.93 4.00 7.69
CA CYS A 39 13.67 4.42 8.30
C CYS A 39 13.94 5.69 9.13
N PRO A 40 13.35 6.85 8.80
CA PRO A 40 13.68 8.13 9.46
C PRO A 40 13.25 8.16 10.94
N TYR A 41 12.45 7.18 11.36
CA TYR A 41 12.00 7.05 12.74
C TYR A 41 13.11 6.55 13.66
N CYS A 42 13.90 5.55 13.22
CA CYS A 42 14.98 4.97 14.05
C CYS A 42 16.38 5.29 13.52
N HIS A 43 16.51 5.74 12.27
CA HIS A 43 17.79 6.01 11.63
C HIS A 43 17.91 7.45 11.16
N ALA A 44 19.15 7.93 11.09
CA ALA A 44 19.48 9.19 10.45
C ALA A 44 19.12 9.15 8.94
N ARG A 45 18.63 10.29 8.43
CA ARG A 45 18.18 10.41 7.03
C ARG A 45 19.33 10.31 6.04
N ASP A 46 20.51 10.78 6.43
CA ASP A 46 21.68 10.89 5.57
C ASP A 46 22.86 10.08 6.14
N GLY A 47 23.62 9.48 5.23
CA GLY A 47 24.83 8.72 5.57
C GLY A 47 24.59 7.22 5.79
N PRO A 48 25.63 6.49 6.26
CA PRO A 48 25.52 5.07 6.61
C PRO A 48 24.43 4.84 7.66
N PRO A 49 23.91 3.61 7.83
CA PRO A 49 22.80 3.29 8.74
C PRO A 49 23.18 3.57 10.20
N GLN A 50 23.08 4.83 10.60
CA GLN A 50 23.29 5.32 11.95
C GLN A 50 21.93 5.47 12.61
N LEU A 51 21.84 5.08 13.88
CA LEU A 51 20.63 5.28 14.67
C LEU A 51 20.51 6.75 15.06
N ASN A 52 19.29 7.29 14.99
CA ASN A 52 18.98 8.59 15.61
C ASN A 52 18.69 8.40 17.11
N ASP A 53 18.41 9.46 17.85
CA ASP A 53 18.18 9.39 19.30
C ASP A 53 17.08 8.40 19.69
N ALA A 54 16.01 8.29 18.90
CA ALA A 54 14.92 7.36 19.12
C ALA A 54 15.36 5.90 18.88
N GLY A 55 16.12 5.67 17.81
CA GLY A 55 16.70 4.36 17.50
C GLY A 55 17.70 3.90 18.55
N VAL A 56 18.54 4.81 19.05
CA VAL A 56 19.49 4.52 20.14
C VAL A 56 18.73 4.18 21.42
N TYR A 57 17.70 4.95 21.78
CA TYR A 57 16.87 4.64 22.94
C TYR A 57 16.21 3.27 22.81
N TYR A 58 15.59 2.98 21.67
CA TYR A 58 14.95 1.70 21.41
C TYR A 58 15.92 0.52 21.56
N ALA A 59 17.09 0.60 20.92
CA ALA A 59 18.10 -0.45 20.97
C ALA A 59 18.64 -0.68 22.39
N THR A 60 18.70 0.36 23.21
CA THR A 60 19.23 0.31 24.58
C THR A 60 18.17 0.01 25.65
N ASN A 61 16.88 0.14 25.33
CA ASN A 61 15.76 -0.05 26.26
C ASN A 61 14.90 -1.25 25.87
N ASN A 62 15.52 -2.42 25.67
CA ASN A 62 14.85 -3.68 25.35
C ASN A 62 13.89 -3.60 24.16
N HIS A 63 14.23 -2.82 23.13
CA HIS A 63 13.37 -2.62 21.98
C HIS A 63 11.99 -2.07 22.39
N SER A 64 11.99 -1.12 23.33
CA SER A 64 10.82 -0.39 23.80
C SER A 64 11.05 1.12 23.72
N LEU A 65 9.99 1.85 23.37
CA LEU A 65 9.95 3.32 23.43
C LEU A 65 9.22 3.84 24.67
N GLN A 66 8.90 2.94 25.60
CA GLN A 66 8.20 3.30 26.83
C GLN A 66 9.06 4.26 27.66
N GLY A 67 8.56 5.49 27.88
CA GLY A 67 9.28 6.53 28.63
C GLY A 67 10.26 7.36 27.79
N TYR A 68 10.37 7.11 26.47
CA TYR A 68 11.14 7.97 25.59
C TYR A 68 10.46 9.33 25.41
N VAL A 69 11.21 10.41 25.63
CA VAL A 69 10.76 11.79 25.38
C VAL A 69 11.68 12.42 24.34
N PRO A 70 11.22 12.69 23.11
CA PRO A 70 12.04 13.31 22.08
C PRO A 70 12.39 14.77 22.45
N THR A 71 13.64 15.17 22.19
CA THR A 71 14.11 16.55 22.37
C THR A 71 14.34 17.16 20.99
N PRO A 72 13.78 18.33 20.62
CA PRO A 72 12.99 19.27 21.41
C PRO A 72 11.50 18.92 21.43
N ILE A 73 10.75 19.52 22.38
CA ILE A 73 9.27 19.46 22.42
C ILE A 73 8.77 19.75 21.01
N ALA A 74 8.24 18.72 20.35
CA ALA A 74 7.49 18.92 19.12
C ALA A 74 6.39 19.90 19.48
N THR A 75 6.43 21.12 18.93
CA THR A 75 5.22 21.92 18.81
C THR A 75 4.17 20.94 18.28
N PRO A 76 3.05 20.73 19.00
CA PRO A 76 2.09 19.69 18.62
C PRO A 76 1.83 19.87 17.13
N THR A 77 2.15 18.83 16.35
CA THR A 77 2.01 18.87 14.90
C THR A 77 0.62 19.44 14.62
N PRO A 78 0.51 20.60 13.92
CA PRO A 78 -0.80 21.13 13.57
C PRO A 78 -1.58 19.97 12.96
N GLN A 79 -2.74 19.64 13.53
CA GLN A 79 -3.55 18.59 12.95
C GLN A 79 -3.73 18.95 11.48
N PRO A 80 -3.49 18.02 10.53
CA PRO A 80 -3.62 18.35 9.12
C PRO A 80 -5.05 18.82 8.89
N GLN A 81 -5.26 20.14 8.70
CA GLN A 81 -6.61 20.69 8.58
C GLN A 81 -7.32 20.20 7.29
N LYS A 82 -6.57 19.52 6.43
CA LYS A 82 -7.08 18.72 5.32
C LYS A 82 -6.05 17.67 4.99
N GLU A 83 -6.44 16.40 5.02
CA GLU A 83 -5.72 15.32 4.37
C GLU A 83 -5.60 15.70 2.89
N ILE A 84 -4.44 16.22 2.49
CA ILE A 84 -4.11 16.29 1.08
C ILE A 84 -3.80 14.84 0.76
N GLU A 85 -4.73 14.17 0.08
CA GLU A 85 -4.48 12.88 -0.56
C GLU A 85 -3.22 13.06 -1.42
N ILE A 86 -2.07 12.69 -0.87
CA ILE A 86 -0.85 12.50 -1.65
C ILE A 86 -1.20 11.32 -2.53
N GLY A 87 -1.61 11.64 -3.75
CA GLY A 87 -2.10 10.67 -4.72
C GLY A 87 -1.16 9.50 -4.72
N VAL A 88 -1.66 8.35 -4.27
CA VAL A 88 -0.95 7.08 -4.30
C VAL A 88 -0.35 6.98 -5.69
N HIS A 89 0.98 7.06 -5.78
CA HIS A 89 1.68 6.79 -7.02
C HIS A 89 1.42 5.32 -7.33
N MET A 90 0.31 5.06 -8.04
CA MET A 90 0.04 3.79 -8.68
C MET A 90 1.30 3.44 -9.46
N THR A 91 1.91 2.29 -9.14
CA THR A 91 3.06 1.86 -9.91
C THR A 91 2.61 1.80 -11.39
N THR A 92 3.43 2.24 -12.33
CA THR A 92 3.03 2.29 -13.76
C THR A 92 2.49 0.95 -14.27
N TRP A 93 2.96 -0.14 -13.65
CA TRP A 93 2.51 -1.51 -13.85
C TRP A 93 1.08 -1.78 -13.36
N ASP A 94 0.64 -1.20 -12.24
CA ASP A 94 -0.74 -1.30 -11.76
C ASP A 94 -1.75 -0.66 -12.72
N VAL A 95 -1.41 0.48 -13.31
CA VAL A 95 -2.29 1.19 -14.24
C VAL A 95 -2.46 0.40 -15.52
N GLY A 96 -1.34 -0.08 -16.08
CA GLY A 96 -1.34 -0.87 -17.31
C GLY A 96 -2.15 -2.16 -17.15
N LEU A 97 -1.99 -2.87 -16.03
CA LEU A 97 -2.73 -4.09 -15.76
C LEU A 97 -4.23 -3.82 -15.55
N ARG A 98 -4.59 -2.74 -14.85
CA ARG A 98 -6.00 -2.35 -14.66
C ARG A 98 -6.67 -1.98 -15.98
N VAL A 99 -6.01 -1.22 -16.84
CA VAL A 99 -6.54 -0.86 -18.16
C VAL A 99 -6.72 -2.09 -19.03
N LEU A 100 -5.74 -3.01 -19.05
CA LEU A 100 -5.85 -4.27 -19.78
C LEU A 100 -7.02 -5.12 -19.27
N ALA A 101 -7.18 -5.23 -17.95
CA ALA A 101 -8.28 -5.98 -17.35
C ALA A 101 -9.65 -5.39 -17.73
N ILE A 102 -9.80 -4.07 -17.74
CA ILE A 102 -11.03 -3.39 -18.16
C ILE A 102 -11.33 -3.65 -19.64
N LEU A 103 -10.32 -3.61 -20.52
CA LEU A 103 -10.50 -3.92 -21.94
C LEU A 103 -10.96 -5.36 -22.16
N LEU A 104 -10.35 -6.33 -21.48
CA LEU A 104 -10.74 -7.73 -21.55
C LEU A 104 -12.15 -7.96 -21.00
N LEU A 105 -12.53 -7.28 -19.93
CA LEU A 105 -13.88 -7.33 -19.36
C LEU A 105 -14.92 -6.82 -20.37
N MET A 106 -14.66 -5.68 -21.02
CA MET A 106 -15.54 -5.12 -22.04
C MET A 106 -15.71 -6.07 -23.22
N LEU A 107 -14.61 -6.66 -23.72
CA LEU A 107 -14.66 -7.65 -24.80
C LEU A 107 -15.45 -8.90 -24.40
N ALA A 108 -15.27 -9.40 -23.18
CA ALA A 108 -16.01 -10.55 -22.67
C ALA A 108 -17.52 -10.26 -22.56
N ILE A 109 -17.91 -9.06 -22.13
CA ILE A 109 -19.32 -8.63 -22.09
C ILE A 109 -19.91 -8.58 -23.50
N VAL A 110 -19.21 -7.95 -24.45
CA VAL A 110 -19.66 -7.88 -25.85
C VAL A 110 -19.81 -9.28 -26.44
N TYR A 111 -18.84 -10.18 -26.20
CA TYR A 111 -18.91 -11.56 -26.65
C TYR A 111 -20.12 -12.30 -26.07
N VAL A 112 -20.42 -12.11 -24.78
CA VAL A 112 -21.59 -12.73 -24.14
C VAL A 112 -22.92 -12.16 -24.64
N ILE A 113 -22.98 -10.89 -25.04
CA ILE A 113 -24.18 -10.28 -25.62
C ILE A 113 -24.40 -10.72 -27.08
N ARG A 114 -23.31 -10.90 -27.83
CA ARG A 114 -23.34 -11.35 -29.24
C ARG A 114 -23.66 -12.85 -29.40
N LEU A 115 -23.68 -13.63 -28.31
CA LEU A 115 -23.87 -15.09 -28.27
C LEU A 115 -25.22 -15.47 -27.63
#